data_AF-A0A5M9NCS7-F1
#
_entry.id   AF-A0A5M9NCS7-F1
#
_cell.length_a   1.000
_cell.length_b   1.000
_cell.length_c   1.000
_cell.angle_alpha   90.00
_cell.angle_beta   90.00
_cell.angle_gamma   90.00
#
_symmetry.space_group_name_H-M   'P 1'
#
loop_
_entity.id
_entity.type
_entity.pdbx_description
1 polymer ?
#
loop_
_entity_poly.entity_id
_entity_poly.type
_entity_poly.pdbx_seq_one_letter_code
_entity_poly.pdbx_strand_id
1 'polypeptide(L)' 'MEKKKFTLTISSELLEQIKEMANRKGMSVSEYILLVISQDVNNN' A
#
# COMPACT_ATOMS: atom_id res chain seq x y z
N MET A 1 1.25 -19.59 -7.09
CA MET A 1 2.28 -18.67 -6.55
C MET A 1 1.94 -18.37 -5.11
N GLU A 2 2.86 -18.61 -4.18
CA GLU A 2 2.65 -18.29 -2.76
C GLU A 2 2.75 -16.78 -2.52
N LYS A 3 1.82 -16.21 -1.74
CA LYS A 3 1.88 -14.80 -1.35
C LYS A 3 2.96 -14.62 -0.28
N LYS A 4 4.03 -13.89 -0.61
CA LYS A 4 5.07 -13.51 0.37
C LYS A 4 4.48 -12.50 1.37
N LYS A 5 4.80 -12.68 2.65
CA LYS A 5 4.40 -11.78 3.74
C LYS A 5 5.55 -10.86 4.09
N PHE A 6 5.25 -9.58 4.27
CA PHE A 6 6.21 -8.56 4.68
C PHE A 6 5.63 -7.76 5.85
N THR A 7 6.50 -7.30 6.75
CA THR A 7 6.13 -6.39 7.83
C THR A 7 6.74 -5.03 7.51
N LEU A 8 5.92 -3.99 7.55
CA LEU A 8 6.34 -2.60 7.36
C LEU A 8 6.18 -1.85 8.68
N THR A 9 7.21 -1.07 9.04
CA THR A 9 7.12 -0.12 10.15
C THR A 9 6.90 1.27 9.57
N ILE A 10 5.75 1.85 9.87
CA ILE A 10 5.34 3.19 9.42
C ILE A 10 4.66 3.92 10.56
N SER A 11 4.54 5.24 10.45
CA SER A 11 3.77 6.03 11.43
C SER A 11 2.29 5.65 11.40
N SER A 12 1.61 5.84 12.53
CA SER A 12 0.16 5.65 12.64
C SER A 12 -0.60 6.58 11.70
N GLU A 13 -0.18 7.83 11.58
CA GLU A 13 -0.77 8.82 10.67
C GLU A 13 -0.71 8.36 9.21
N LEU A 14 0.46 7.87 8.75
CA LEU A 14 0.61 7.36 7.39
C LEU A 14 -0.27 6.12 7.16
N LEU A 15 -0.35 5.24 8.16
CA LEU A 15 -1.22 4.06 8.07
C LEU A 15 -2.70 4.45 7.91
N GLU A 16 -3.18 5.48 8.61
CA GLU A 16 -4.56 5.98 8.46
C GLU A 16 -4.81 6.55 7.07
N GLN A 17 -3.90 7.38 6.56
CA GLN A 17 -4.01 7.93 5.20
C GLN A 17 -4.04 6.82 4.14
N ILE A 18 -3.19 5.80 4.27
CA ILE A 18 -3.15 4.63 3.39
C ILE A 18 -4.49 3.88 3.45
N LYS A 19 -5.04 3.64 4.65
CA LYS A 19 -6.33 2.96 4.81
C LYS A 19 -7.48 3.74 4.17
N GLU A 20 -7.53 5.04 4.35
CA GLU A 20 -8.55 5.88 3.73
C GLU A 20 -8.48 5.82 2.20
N MET A 21 -7.29 5.96 1.63
CA MET A 21 -7.10 5.95 0.18
C MET A 21 -7.42 4.58 -0.43
N ALA A 22 -7.01 3.50 0.23
CA ALA A 22 -7.35 2.14 -0.18
C ALA A 22 -8.88 1.95 -0.19
N ASN A 23 -9.56 2.39 0.88
CA ASN A 23 -11.02 2.30 0.99
C ASN A 23 -11.73 3.13 -0.10
N ARG A 24 -11.29 4.38 -0.35
CA ARG A 24 -11.84 5.23 -1.41
C ARG A 24 -11.72 4.61 -2.81
N LYS A 25 -10.70 3.76 -3.02
CA LYS A 25 -10.47 3.04 -4.28
C LYS A 25 -11.10 1.64 -4.30
N GLY A 26 -11.75 1.20 -3.22
CA GLY A 26 -12.31 -0.15 -3.12
C GLY A 26 -11.25 -1.26 -3.11
N MET A 27 -10.05 -0.98 -2.58
CA MET A 27 -8.90 -1.88 -2.56
C MET A 27 -8.51 -2.27 -1.14
N SER A 28 -7.82 -3.38 -0.96
CA SER A 28 -7.13 -3.66 0.30
C SER A 28 -5.91 -2.76 0.49
N VAL A 29 -5.53 -2.55 1.76
CA VAL A 29 -4.32 -1.78 2.13
C VAL A 29 -3.07 -2.30 1.41
N SER A 30 -2.89 -3.62 1.35
CA SER A 30 -1.72 -4.22 0.71
C SER A 30 -1.70 -3.97 -0.81
N GLU A 31 -2.85 -4.04 -1.48
CA GLU A 31 -2.94 -3.74 -2.92
C GLU A 31 -2.62 -2.28 -3.20
N TYR A 32 -3.13 -1.37 -2.36
CA TYR A 32 -2.83 0.05 -2.50
C TYR A 32 -1.34 0.35 -2.29
N ILE A 33 -0.70 -0.24 -1.27
CA ILE A 33 0.75 -0.08 -1.03
C ILE A 33 1.56 -0.58 -2.24
N LEU A 34 1.22 -1.76 -2.78
CA LEU A 34 1.90 -2.31 -3.95
C LEU A 34 1.72 -1.44 -5.19
N LEU A 35 0.52 -0.88 -5.39
CA LEU A 35 0.24 0.05 -6.49
C LEU A 35 1.14 1.29 -6.41
N VAL A 36 1.20 1.93 -5.24
CA VAL A 36 2.00 3.15 -5.04
C VAL A 36 3.48 2.88 -5.28
N ILE A 37 4.03 1.82 -4.68
CA ILE A 37 5.43 1.44 -4.90
C ILE A 37 5.70 1.14 -6.37
N SER A 38 4.79 0.43 -7.04
CA SER A 38 4.95 0.10 -8.46
C SER A 38 4.92 1.34 -9.36
N GLN A 39 4.08 2.33 -9.03
CA GLN A 39 4.06 3.61 -9.75
C GLN A 39 5.37 4.38 -9.59
N ASP A 40 5.93 4.40 -8.38
CA ASP A 40 7.17 5.11 -8.09
C ASP A 40 8.39 4.44 -8.78
N VAL A 41 8.43 3.11 -8.82
CA VAL A 41 9.46 2.34 -9.53
C VAL A 41 9.37 2.50 -11.05
N ASN A 42 8.18 2.59 -11.63
CA ASN A 42 8.01 2.71 -13.08
C ASN A 42 8.18 4.14 -13.62
N ASN A 43 8.18 5.15 -12.74
CA ASN A 43 8.39 6.55 -13.10
C ASN A 43 9.87 7.00 -13.02
N ASN A 44 10.77 6.10 -12.61
CA ASN A 44 12.23 6.28 -12.59
C ASN A 44 12.92 5.31 -13.57
#